data_AF-A0A7X7S9A4-F1
#
_entry.id   AF-A0A7X7S9A4-F1
#
_cell.length_a   1.000
_cell.length_b   1.000
_cell.length_c   1.000
_cell.angle_alpha   90.00
_cell.angle_beta   90.00
_cell.angle_gamma   90.00
#
_symmetry.space_group_name_H-M   'P 1'
#
loop_
_entity.id
_entity.type
_entity.pdbx_description
1 polymer ?
#
loop_
_entity_poly.entity_id
_entity_poly.type
_entity_poly.pdbx_seq_one_letter_code
_entity_poly.pdbx_strand_id
1 'polypeptide(L)' 'MRKHWIFVLLVLLCFVFTLPVIAAPTVVLDGKQLSFSDTQPIIEDGRTLVPLRSIFESMG' A
#
# COMPACT_ATOMS: atom_id res chain seq x y z
N MET A 1 -34.10 -15.99 19.17
CA MET A 1 -34.07 -14.95 18.12
C MET A 1 -32.96 -13.91 18.33
N ARG A 2 -32.81 -13.27 19.50
CA ARG A 2 -31.77 -12.24 19.77
C ARG A 2 -30.31 -12.71 19.62
N LYS A 3 -29.97 -13.93 20.03
CA LYS A 3 -28.59 -14.48 19.95
C LYS A 3 -28.09 -14.68 18.52
N HIS A 4 -28.99 -14.94 17.55
CA HIS A 4 -28.62 -15.04 16.14
C HIS A 4 -28.22 -13.69 15.56
N TRP A 5 -28.82 -12.59 16.02
CA TRP A 5 -28.44 -11.25 15.59
C TRP A 5 -27.05 -10.88 16.10
N ILE A 6 -26.69 -11.30 17.32
CA ILE A 6 -25.34 -11.13 17.87
C ILE A 6 -24.33 -11.92 17.02
N PHE A 7 -24.66 -13.16 16.65
CA PHE A 7 -23.79 -13.97 15.80
C PHE A 7 -23.62 -13.37 14.39
N VAL A 8 -24.69 -12.88 13.78
CA VAL A 8 -24.65 -12.20 12.48
C VAL A 8 -23.82 -10.93 12.55
N LEU A 9 -23.97 -10.13 13.61
CA LEU A 9 -23.19 -8.91 13.80
C LEU A 9 -21.69 -9.21 14.02
N LEU A 10 -21.37 -10.30 14.72
CA LEU A 10 -19.99 -10.73 14.91
C LEU A 10 -19.36 -11.21 13.60
N VAL A 11 -20.10 -11.99 12.79
CA VAL A 11 -19.64 -12.41 11.46
C VAL A 11 -19.45 -11.21 10.53
N LEU A 12 -20.37 -10.23 10.56
CA LEU A 12 -20.24 -8.98 9.81
C LEU A 12 -18.99 -8.20 10.22
N LEU A 13 -18.70 -8.12 11.53
CA LEU A 13 -17.52 -7.44 12.06
C LEU A 13 -16.21 -8.11 11.60
N CYS A 14 -16.15 -9.45 11.56
CA CYS A 14 -14.99 -10.18 11.07
C CYS A 14 -14.70 -9.91 9.58
N PHE A 15 -15.73 -9.61 8.78
CA PHE A 15 -15.57 -9.30 7.35
C PHE A 15 -14.86 -7.96 7.10
N VAL A 16 -14.87 -7.04 8.08
CA VAL A 16 -14.17 -5.75 7.98
C VAL A 16 -12.65 -5.91 8.01
N PHE A 17 -12.13 -7.04 8.51
CA PHE A 17 -10.70 -7.28 8.68
C PHE A 17 -9.99 -7.89 7.46
N THR A 18 -10.68 -8.19 6.36
CA THR A 18 -10.05 -8.81 5.17
C THR A 18 -9.46 -7.80 4.19
N LEU A 19 -9.21 -6.56 4.62
CA LEU A 19 -8.61 -5.56 3.74
C LEU A 19 -7.15 -5.97 3.43
N PRO A 20 -6.75 -6.12 2.16
CA PRO A 20 -5.37 -6.39 1.82
C PRO A 20 -4.51 -5.19 2.23
N VAL A 21 -3.40 -5.44 2.94
CA VAL A 21 -2.38 -4.43 3.21
C VAL A 21 -1.60 -4.21 1.91
N ILE A 22 -2.01 -3.23 1.12
CA ILE A 22 -1.28 -2.78 -0.07
C ILE A 22 -0.46 -1.56 0.34
N ALA A 23 0.77 -1.78 0.79
CA ALA A 23 1.71 -0.71 1.12
C ALA A 23 2.81 -0.67 0.07
N ALA A 24 2.92 0.45 -0.67
CA ALA A 24 4.02 0.69 -1.58
C ALA A 24 5.28 1.17 -0.83
N PRO A 25 6.50 0.85 -1.30
CA PRO A 25 7.74 1.38 -0.74
C PRO A 25 7.83 2.90 -0.87
N THR A 26 8.36 3.54 0.16
CA THR A 26 8.69 4.97 0.13
C THR A 26 10.13 5.16 -0.34
N VAL A 27 10.35 6.12 -1.25
CA VAL A 27 11.67 6.48 -1.77
C VAL A 27 12.00 7.92 -1.38
N VAL A 28 13.19 8.12 -0.80
CA VAL A 28 13.73 9.43 -0.43
C VAL A 28 15.02 9.64 -1.21
N LEU A 29 15.10 10.74 -1.95
CA LEU A 29 16.29 11.17 -2.68
C LEU A 29 16.74 12.53 -2.12
N ASP A 30 18.01 12.63 -1.70
CA ASP A 30 18.59 13.86 -1.14
C ASP A 30 17.75 14.50 -0.02
N GLY A 31 17.15 13.67 0.84
CA GLY A 31 16.30 14.11 1.95
C GLY A 31 14.87 14.51 1.55
N LYS A 32 14.52 14.44 0.26
CA LYS A 32 13.17 14.71 -0.26
C LYS A 32 12.45 13.40 -0.59
N GLN A 33 11.26 13.22 -0.05
CA GLN A 33 10.38 12.10 -0.43
C GLN A 33 9.89 12.31 -1.87
N LEU A 34 10.05 11.28 -2.70
CA LEU A 34 9.59 11.30 -4.08
C LEU A 34 8.14 10.82 -4.16
N SER A 35 7.33 11.56 -4.93
CA SER A 35 5.95 11.19 -5.26
C SER A 35 5.92 10.54 -6.64
N PHE A 36 5.20 9.43 -6.76
CA PHE A 36 5.11 8.65 -8.00
C PHE A 36 3.69 8.77 -8.58
N SER A 37 3.54 9.45 -9.72
CA SER A 37 2.25 9.60 -10.42
C SER A 37 1.93 8.43 -11.34
N ASP A 38 2.93 7.92 -12.05
CA ASP A 38 2.75 6.96 -13.14
C ASP A 38 2.79 5.52 -12.63
N THR A 39 3.88 5.16 -11.96
CA THR A 39 4.17 3.80 -11.52
C THR A 39 4.67 3.82 -10.08
N GLN A 40 4.04 3.06 -9.20
CA GLN A 40 4.49 2.90 -7.81
C GLN A 40 5.76 2.05 -7.75
N PRO A 41 6.70 2.31 -6.82
CA PRO A 41 7.78 1.37 -6.54
C PRO A 41 7.22 0.01 -6.11
N ILE A 42 7.91 -1.07 -6.46
CA ILE A 42 7.53 -2.43 -6.08
C ILE A 42 8.72 -3.19 -5.53
N ILE A 43 8.45 -4.26 -4.78
CA ILE A 43 9.47 -5.19 -4.32
C ILE A 43 9.36 -6.47 -5.16
N GLU A 44 10.43 -6.79 -5.88
CA GLU A 44 10.53 -7.99 -6.72
C GLU A 44 11.88 -8.68 -6.44
N ASP A 45 11.85 -9.98 -6.18
CA ASP A 45 13.04 -10.78 -5.83
C ASP A 45 13.92 -10.18 -4.72
N GLY A 46 13.28 -9.58 -3.71
CA GLY A 46 13.96 -8.93 -2.58
C GLY A 46 14.63 -7.60 -2.92
N ARG A 47 14.36 -7.03 -4.10
CA ARG A 47 14.86 -5.73 -4.56
C ARG A 47 13.73 -4.75 -4.75
N THR A 48 13.95 -3.49 -4.41
CA THR A 48 12.99 -2.42 -4.71
C THR A 48 13.22 -1.91 -6.12
N LEU A 49 12.27 -2.15 -7.00
CA LEU A 49 12.25 -1.57 -8.34
C LEU A 49 11.61 -0.18 -8.27
N VAL A 50 12.35 0.82 -8.72
CA VAL A 50 11.94 2.23 -8.68
C VAL A 50 11.87 2.78 -10.11
N PRO A 51 10.82 3.54 -10.46
CA PRO A 51 10.71 4.15 -11.79
C PRO A 51 11.90 5.07 -12.10
N LEU A 52 12.61 4.78 -13.19
CA LEU A 52 13.76 5.57 -13.64
C LEU A 52 13.39 7.04 -13.88
N ARG A 53 12.27 7.29 -14.56
CA ARG A 53 11.82 8.64 -14.92
C ARG A 53 11.71 9.55 -13.69
N SER A 54 11.05 9.08 -12.63
CA SER A 54 10.84 9.87 -11.41
C SER A 54 12.13 10.28 -10.72
N ILE A 55 13.19 9.45 -10.82
CA ILE A 55 14.52 9.81 -10.32
C ILE A 55 15.10 10.94 -11.17
N PHE A 56 15.12 10.79 -12.49
CA PHE A 56 15.74 11.77 -13.40
C PHE A 56 15.02 13.12 -13.38
N GLU A 57 13.68 13.14 -13.39
CA GLU A 57 12.91 14.38 -13.28
C GLU A 57 13.15 15.11 -11.95
N SER A 58 13.42 14.37 -10.88
CA SER A 58 13.76 14.98 -9.59
C SER A 58 15.16 15.59 -9.55
N MET A 59 16.04 15.17 -10.46
CA MET A 59 17.42 15.67 -10.57
C MET A 59 17.55 16.88 -11.51
N GLY A 60 16.60 17.08 -12.43
CA GLY A 60 16.57 18.21 -13.37
C GLY A 60 16.87 17.81 -14.82
#